data_AF-A0A661ML20-F1
#
_entry.id   AF-A0A661ML20-F1
#
_cell.length_a   1.000
_cell.length_b   1.000
_cell.length_c   1.000
_cell.angle_alpha   90.00
_cell.angle_beta   90.00
_cell.angle_gamma   90.00
#
_symmetry.space_group_name_H-M   'P 1'
#
loop_
_entity.id
_entity.type
_entity.pdbx_description
1 polymer ?
#
loop_
_entity_poly.entity_id
_entity_poly.type
_entity_poly.pdbx_seq_one_letter_code
_entity_poly.pdbx_strand_id
1 'polypeptide(L)'
;MWAGRYAPFRRRLEEATEPFEIYGAVWGLRNRVLLDAQEAAGNWVTLRYEELARDPLPGFETLFEQLDVTWTEEIRRFVSDTTSTHQAGYYATSRVSASRVGRWKSELTPEQIDQTLTAAAPFGVPFAE
;
A
#
# COMPACT_ATOMS: atom_id res chain seq x y z
N MET A 1 -26.89 -4.67 7.79
CA MET A 1 -25.69 -4.71 6.91
C MET A 1 -24.39 -4.60 7.73
N TRP A 2 -24.25 -5.35 8.84
CA TRP A 2 -23.04 -5.43 9.68
C TRP A 2 -22.97 -6.80 10.39
N ALA A 3 -23.27 -7.88 9.68
CA ALA A 3 -23.17 -9.24 10.21
C ALA A 3 -21.87 -9.89 9.69
N GLY A 4 -21.23 -10.73 10.51
CA GLY A 4 -20.03 -11.48 10.12
C GLY A 4 -18.72 -10.91 10.66
N ARG A 5 -17.60 -11.39 10.09
CA ARG A 5 -16.22 -11.19 10.58
C ARG A 5 -15.81 -9.73 10.82
N TYR A 6 -16.44 -8.77 10.14
CA TYR A 6 -16.09 -7.34 10.22
C TYR A 6 -17.00 -6.52 11.16
N ALA A 7 -18.01 -7.15 11.77
CA ALA A 7 -18.89 -6.48 12.74
C ALA A 7 -18.13 -5.79 13.90
N PRO A 8 -17.03 -6.34 14.44
CA PRO A 8 -16.26 -5.68 15.50
C PRO A 8 -15.69 -4.31 15.11
N PHE A 9 -15.43 -4.06 13.82
CA PHE A 9 -14.84 -2.81 13.36
C PHE A 9 -15.85 -1.69 13.12
N ARG A 10 -17.16 -2.00 13.16
CA ARG A 10 -18.24 -1.04 12.90
C ARG A 10 -18.11 0.21 13.78
N ARG A 11 -17.96 0.00 15.09
CA ARG A 11 -17.85 1.10 16.05
C ARG A 11 -16.69 2.03 15.69
N ARG A 12 -15.53 1.46 15.32
CA ARG A 12 -14.35 2.27 14.96
C ARG A 12 -14.60 3.16 13.75
N LEU A 13 -15.34 2.67 12.76
CA LEU A 13 -15.74 3.47 11.58
C LEU A 13 -16.77 4.54 11.92
N GLU A 14 -17.71 4.26 12.81
CA GLU A 14 -18.74 5.22 13.23
C GLU A 14 -18.17 6.33 14.15
N GLU A 15 -17.13 6.02 14.92
CA GLU A 15 -16.45 6.96 15.81
C GLU A 15 -15.40 7.84 15.12
N ALA A 16 -14.93 7.45 13.92
CA ALA A 16 -13.99 8.26 13.15
C ALA A 16 -14.72 9.46 12.54
N THR A 17 -14.52 10.65 13.09
CA THR A 17 -15.22 11.87 12.66
C THR A 17 -14.29 12.86 11.98
N GLU A 18 -13.00 12.84 12.31
CA GLU A 18 -12.02 13.71 11.68
C GLU A 18 -11.50 13.10 10.35
N PRO A 19 -11.11 13.91 9.36
CA PRO A 19 -10.73 13.42 8.04
C PRO A 19 -9.63 12.33 8.06
N PHE A 20 -8.57 12.51 8.86
CA PHE A 20 -7.45 11.57 8.93
C PHE A 20 -7.79 10.31 9.73
N GLU A 21 -8.70 10.40 10.71
CA GLU A 21 -9.25 9.22 11.35
C GLU A 21 -10.08 8.39 10.37
N ILE A 22 -10.91 9.06 9.56
CA ILE A 22 -11.72 8.41 8.52
C ILE A 22 -10.80 7.71 7.51
N TYR A 23 -9.75 8.39 7.04
CA TYR A 23 -8.77 7.80 6.13
C TYR A 23 -8.09 6.57 6.72
N GLY A 24 -7.60 6.66 7.96
CA GLY A 24 -6.97 5.55 8.66
C GLY A 24 -7.92 4.37 8.84
N ALA A 25 -9.15 4.61 9.31
CA ALA A 25 -10.12 3.55 9.56
C ALA A 25 -10.60 2.86 8.27
N VAL A 26 -10.83 3.63 7.20
CA VAL A 26 -11.21 3.07 5.89
C VAL A 26 -10.06 2.28 5.27
N TRP A 27 -8.83 2.81 5.33
CA TRP A 27 -7.64 2.10 4.86
C TRP A 27 -7.43 0.80 5.65
N GLY A 28 -7.58 0.85 6.98
CA GLY A 28 -7.43 -0.29 7.87
C GLY A 28 -8.43 -1.40 7.55
N LEU A 29 -9.72 -1.08 7.43
CA LEU A 29 -10.73 -2.07 7.08
C LEU A 29 -10.47 -2.70 5.71
N ARG A 30 -10.16 -1.88 4.69
CA ARG A 30 -9.92 -2.39 3.33
C ARG A 30 -8.76 -3.38 3.30
N ASN A 31 -7.64 -3.05 3.95
CA ASN A 31 -6.49 -3.93 3.99
C ASN A 31 -6.77 -5.19 4.80
N ARG A 32 -7.52 -5.12 5.92
CA ARG A 32 -7.92 -6.31 6.67
C ARG A 32 -8.76 -7.26 5.82
N VAL A 33 -9.71 -6.74 5.05
CA VAL A 33 -10.52 -7.55 4.12
C VAL A 33 -9.63 -8.24 3.07
N LEU A 34 -8.63 -7.55 2.52
CA LEU A 34 -7.71 -8.13 1.55
C LEU A 34 -6.79 -9.19 2.17
N LEU A 35 -6.29 -8.96 3.39
CA LEU A 35 -5.49 -9.96 4.12
C LEU A 35 -6.32 -11.20 4.46
N ASP A 36 -7.56 -11.03 4.91
CA ASP A 36 -8.49 -12.14 5.16
C ASP A 36 -8.74 -12.97 3.90
N ALA A 37 -8.91 -12.30 2.76
CA ALA A 37 -9.09 -12.97 1.48
C ALA A 37 -7.81 -13.69 1.02
N GLN A 38 -6.65 -13.07 1.23
CA GLN A 38 -5.35 -13.65 0.92
C GLN A 38 -5.08 -14.90 1.75
N GLU A 39 -5.30 -14.84 3.06
CA GLU A 39 -5.17 -15.98 3.99
C GLU A 39 -6.08 -17.14 3.58
N ALA A 40 -7.30 -16.85 3.10
CA ALA A 40 -8.25 -17.87 2.68
C ALA A 40 -7.93 -18.50 1.31
N ALA A 41 -7.43 -17.71 0.35
CA ALA A 41 -7.13 -18.18 -1.00
C ALA A 41 -5.77 -18.88 -1.11
N GLY A 42 -4.78 -18.45 -0.32
CA GLY A 42 -3.45 -19.06 -0.20
C GLY A 42 -2.53 -18.90 -1.43
N ASN A 43 -2.99 -18.29 -2.52
CA ASN A 43 -2.27 -18.20 -3.79
C ASN A 43 -1.96 -16.76 -4.23
N TRP A 44 -2.09 -15.77 -3.34
CA TRP A 44 -1.76 -14.39 -3.68
C TRP A 44 -0.30 -14.09 -3.36
N VAL A 45 0.34 -13.37 -4.27
CA VAL A 45 1.62 -12.72 -4.00
C VAL A 45 1.36 -11.39 -3.29
N THR A 46 1.92 -11.23 -2.10
CA THR A 46 1.83 -9.97 -1.34
C THR A 46 3.18 -9.30 -1.30
N LEU A 47 3.19 -8.01 -1.66
CA LEU A 47 4.39 -7.19 -1.69
C LEU A 47 4.20 -5.95 -0.81
N ARG A 48 5.29 -5.48 -0.21
CA ARG A 48 5.31 -4.17 0.45
C ARG A 48 5.69 -3.09 -0.55
N TYR A 49 4.86 -2.06 -0.64
CA TYR A 49 5.08 -0.95 -1.57
C TYR A 49 6.46 -0.32 -1.38
N GLU A 50 6.92 -0.15 -0.14
CA GLU A 50 8.18 0.53 0.19
C GLU A 50 9.40 -0.28 -0.22
N GLU A 51 9.32 -1.61 -0.19
CA GLU A 51 10.39 -2.50 -0.64
C GLU A 51 10.50 -2.45 -2.16
N LEU A 52 9.37 -2.63 -2.85
CA LEU A 52 9.31 -2.57 -4.32
C LEU A 52 9.69 -1.19 -4.86
N ALA A 53 9.25 -0.11 -4.21
CA ALA A 53 9.58 1.24 -4.65
C ALA A 53 11.04 1.62 -4.37
N ARG A 54 11.69 1.02 -3.35
CA ARG A 54 13.11 1.30 -3.04
C ARG A 54 14.04 0.59 -4.01
N ASP A 55 13.71 -0.63 -4.39
CA ASP A 55 14.52 -1.43 -5.31
C ASP A 55 13.64 -2.14 -6.37
N PRO A 56 13.15 -1.39 -7.39
CA PRO A 56 12.13 -1.88 -8.31
C PRO A 56 12.61 -2.99 -9.22
N LEU A 57 13.86 -2.96 -9.70
CA LEU A 57 14.34 -3.97 -10.66
C LEU A 57 14.36 -5.38 -10.04
N PRO A 58 15.06 -5.63 -8.91
CA PRO A 58 15.02 -6.94 -8.25
C PRO A 58 13.63 -7.29 -7.71
N GLY A 59 12.86 -6.29 -7.25
CA GLY A 59 11.50 -6.51 -6.74
C GLY A 59 10.54 -6.99 -7.82
N PHE A 60 10.56 -6.39 -9.01
CA PHE A 60 9.75 -6.84 -10.14
C PHE A 60 10.25 -8.16 -10.72
N GLU A 61 11.56 -8.39 -10.81
CA GLU A 61 12.11 -9.68 -11.25
C GLU A 61 11.61 -10.82 -10.34
N THR A 62 11.70 -10.65 -9.02
CA THR A 62 11.17 -11.60 -8.03
C THR A 62 9.65 -11.80 -8.17
N LEU A 63 8.89 -10.72 -8.41
CA LEU A 63 7.44 -10.81 -8.62
C LEU A 63 7.11 -11.62 -9.87
N PHE A 64 7.82 -11.40 -10.97
CA PHE A 64 7.60 -12.13 -12.22
C PHE A 64 7.90 -13.62 -12.06
N GLU A 65 8.97 -13.97 -11.35
CA GLU A 65 9.28 -15.36 -10.98
C GLU A 65 8.17 -16.01 -10.16
N GLN A 66 7.64 -15.32 -9.13
CA GLN A 66 6.55 -15.84 -8.31
C GLN A 66 5.23 -16.03 -9.07
N LEU A 67 5.02 -15.25 -10.14
CA LEU A 67 3.85 -15.34 -11.00
C LEU A 67 4.03 -16.30 -12.18
N ASP A 68 5.19 -16.95 -12.30
CA ASP A 68 5.55 -17.80 -13.45
C ASP A 68 5.45 -17.06 -14.79
N VAL A 69 5.89 -15.79 -14.80
CA VAL A 69 5.93 -14.93 -15.99
C VAL A 69 7.38 -14.66 -16.37
N THR A 70 7.72 -14.87 -17.64
CA THR A 70 9.07 -14.64 -18.16
C THR A 70 9.52 -13.20 -17.97
N TRP A 71 10.64 -13.01 -17.26
CA TRP A 71 11.33 -11.73 -17.16
C TRP A 71 12.20 -11.48 -18.41
N THR A 72 11.82 -10.49 -19.22
CA THR A 72 12.52 -10.15 -20.47
C THR A 72 13.30 -8.84 -20.33
N GLU A 73 14.26 -8.64 -21.22
CA GLU A 73 15.02 -7.38 -21.32
C GLU A 73 14.12 -6.17 -21.64
N GLU A 74 13.02 -6.37 -22.38
CA GLU A 74 12.04 -5.31 -22.64
C GLU A 74 11.33 -4.88 -21.36
N ILE A 75 10.89 -5.83 -20.54
CA ILE A 75 10.25 -5.55 -19.25
C ILE A 75 11.25 -4.87 -18.31
N ARG A 76 12.50 -5.36 -18.25
CA ARG A 76 13.58 -4.76 -17.45
C ARG A 76 13.77 -3.28 -17.80
N ARG A 77 13.85 -2.95 -19.10
CA ARG A 77 13.97 -1.56 -19.57
C ARG A 77 12.75 -0.73 -19.21
N PHE A 78 11.54 -1.26 -19.43
CA PHE A 78 10.31 -0.56 -19.08
C PHE A 78 10.24 -0.21 -17.58
N VAL A 79 10.56 -1.16 -16.71
CA VAL A 79 10.61 -0.93 -15.25
C VAL A 79 11.66 0.14 -14.95
N SER A 80 12.89 -0.04 -15.44
CA SER A 80 13.97 0.94 -15.25
C SER A 80 13.56 2.37 -15.65
N ASP A 81 12.99 2.54 -16.83
CA ASP A 81 12.62 3.83 -17.40
C ASP A 81 11.49 4.50 -16.60
N THR A 82 10.49 3.71 -16.20
CA THR A 82 9.31 4.22 -15.47
C THR A 82 9.56 4.45 -13.99
N THR A 83 10.55 3.79 -13.37
CA THR A 83 10.83 3.91 -11.94
C THR A 83 12.03 4.79 -11.59
N SER A 84 12.84 5.18 -12.56
CA SER A 84 14.07 5.96 -12.36
C SER A 84 14.01 7.38 -12.94
N THR A 85 13.03 7.66 -13.80
CA THR A 85 12.87 8.96 -14.44
C THR A 85 11.72 9.73 -13.82
N HIS A 86 11.91 11.02 -13.52
CA HIS A 86 10.81 11.90 -13.12
C HIS A 86 10.26 12.64 -14.35
N GLN A 87 9.05 12.29 -14.79
CA GLN A 87 8.32 13.09 -15.76
C GLN A 87 7.36 14.04 -15.04
N ALA A 88 7.42 15.33 -15.39
CA ALA A 88 6.52 16.33 -14.84
C ALA A 88 5.14 16.22 -15.51
N GLY A 89 4.07 16.38 -14.71
CA GLY A 89 2.69 16.37 -15.18
C GLY A 89 1.76 15.56 -14.28
N TYR A 90 0.49 15.97 -14.19
CA TYR A 90 -0.50 15.31 -13.34
C TYR A 90 -0.73 13.84 -13.75
N TYR A 91 -0.68 13.55 -15.06
CA TYR A 91 -0.87 12.22 -15.64
C TYR A 91 0.43 11.48 -15.95
N ALA A 92 1.58 11.95 -15.45
CA ALA A 92 2.86 11.28 -15.68
C ALA A 92 2.91 9.92 -14.97
N THR A 93 3.18 8.87 -15.76
CA THR A 93 3.29 7.48 -15.32
C THR A 93 4.71 7.08 -14.91
N SER A 94 5.72 7.92 -15.20
CA SER A 94 7.11 7.69 -14.78
C SER A 94 7.51 8.61 -13.63
N ARG A 95 8.09 8.02 -12.57
CA ARG A 95 8.56 8.73 -11.37
C ARG A 95 9.77 8.02 -10.79
N VAL A 96 10.65 8.79 -10.12
CA VAL A 96 11.68 8.21 -9.23
C VAL A 96 10.97 7.57 -8.04
N SER A 97 10.71 6.27 -8.13
CA SER A 97 9.89 5.49 -7.19
C SER A 97 10.43 5.57 -5.75
N ALA A 98 11.74 5.39 -5.57
CA ALA A 98 12.40 5.44 -4.27
C ALA A 98 12.19 6.79 -3.54
N SER A 99 12.08 7.90 -4.29
CA SER A 99 11.83 9.24 -3.70
C SER A 99 10.43 9.41 -3.08
N ARG A 100 9.51 8.47 -3.34
CA ARG A 100 8.14 8.49 -2.81
C ARG A 100 8.03 7.78 -1.47
N VAL A 101 8.95 6.88 -1.15
CA VAL A 101 8.96 6.14 0.10
C VAL A 101 9.12 7.13 1.27
N GLY A 102 8.21 7.06 2.24
CA GLY A 102 8.24 7.92 3.42
C GLY A 102 7.89 9.40 3.18
N ARG A 103 7.54 9.81 1.95
CA ARG A 103 7.20 11.20 1.62
C ARG A 103 6.05 11.75 2.47
N TRP A 104 5.10 10.90 2.83
CA TRP A 104 3.98 11.24 3.71
C TRP A 104 4.43 11.81 5.07
N LYS A 105 5.60 11.40 5.59
CA LYS A 105 6.16 11.93 6.85
C LYS A 105 6.52 13.41 6.78
N SER A 106 6.75 13.93 5.58
CA SER A 106 7.06 15.34 5.33
C SER A 106 5.86 16.15 4.84
N GLU A 107 4.84 15.50 4.29
CA GLU A 107 3.64 16.16 3.75
C GLU A 107 2.49 16.26 4.76
N LEU A 108 2.51 15.40 5.78
CA LEU A 108 1.50 15.38 6.83
C LEU A 108 2.08 15.93 8.13
N THR A 109 1.23 16.56 8.94
CA THR A 109 1.61 16.97 10.29
C THR A 109 1.71 15.75 11.21
N PRO A 110 2.48 15.83 12.32
CA PRO A 110 2.54 14.74 13.30
C PRO A 110 1.16 14.31 13.84
N GLU A 111 0.26 15.27 14.02
CA GLU A 111 -1.12 15.02 14.45
C GLU A 111 -1.93 14.24 13.41
N GLN A 112 -1.82 14.60 12.12
CA GLN A 112 -2.50 13.89 11.03
C GLN A 112 -2.01 12.46 10.88
N ILE A 113 -0.69 12.27 11.05
CA ILE A 113 -0.05 10.95 11.07
C ILE A 113 -0.61 10.13 12.23
N ASP A 114 -0.61 10.69 13.44
CA ASP A 114 -1.10 10.02 14.64
C ASP A 114 -2.58 9.63 14.52
N GLN A 115 -3.44 10.56 14.07
CA GLN A 115 -4.86 10.29 13.81
C GLN A 115 -5.05 9.12 12.84
N THR A 116 -4.28 9.10 11.75
CA THR A 116 -4.36 8.05 10.73
C THR A 116 -3.92 6.70 11.30
N LEU A 117 -2.76 6.65 11.95
CA LEU A 117 -2.19 5.40 12.49
C LEU A 117 -3.05 4.85 13.64
N THR A 118 -3.49 5.70 14.57
CA THR A 118 -4.38 5.33 15.68
C THR A 118 -5.75 4.87 15.17
N ALA A 119 -6.25 5.42 14.07
CA ALA A 119 -7.47 4.94 13.43
C ALA A 119 -7.33 3.58 12.74
N ALA A 120 -6.17 3.31 12.15
CA ALA A 120 -5.92 2.09 11.42
C ALA A 120 -5.43 0.92 12.30
N ALA A 121 -4.82 1.20 13.46
CA ALA A 121 -4.23 0.19 14.35
C ALA A 121 -5.17 -0.97 14.76
N PRO A 122 -6.46 -0.75 15.10
CA PRO A 122 -7.36 -1.83 15.52
C PRO A 122 -7.58 -2.92 14.46
N PHE A 123 -7.30 -2.63 13.19
CA PHE A 123 -7.51 -3.56 12.08
C PHE A 123 -6.39 -4.61 11.94
N GLY A 124 -5.29 -4.47 12.70
CA GLY A 124 -4.20 -5.46 12.73
C GLY A 124 -3.47 -5.62 11.40
N VAL A 125 -3.48 -4.59 10.57
CA VAL A 125 -2.82 -4.54 9.26
C VAL A 125 -1.40 -3.99 9.44
N PRO A 126 -0.38 -4.55 8.77
CA PRO A 126 0.98 -4.04 8.89
C PRO A 126 1.12 -2.69 8.17
N PHE A 127 1.83 -1.76 8.81
CA PHE A 127 2.21 -0.48 8.23
C PHE A 127 3.72 -0.43 8.06
N ALA A 128 4.20 0.32 7.08
CA ALA A 128 5.62 0.64 7.01
C ALA A 128 5.96 1.74 8.02
N GLU A 129 7.08 1.56 8.72
CA GLU A 129 7.61 2.50 9.70
C GLU A 129 8.12 3.80 9.10
#